data_AF-B7Q1N5-F1
#
_entry.id   AF-B7Q1N5-F1
#
_cell.length_a   1.000
_cell.length_b   1.000
_cell.length_c   1.000
_cell.angle_alpha   90.00
_cell.angle_beta   90.00
_cell.angle_gamma   90.00
#
_symmetry.space_group_name_H-M   'P 1'
#
loop_
_entity.id
_entity.type
_entity.pdbx_description
1 polymer ?
#
loop_
_entity_poly.entity_id
_entity_poly.type
_entity_poly.pdbx_seq_one_letter_code
_entity_poly.pdbx_strand_id
1 'polypeptide(L)'
;LLDAYHFFKNSAVRSATLKTNQKCLGLPEGVLLRHVSSRWLTLGPALERFIEQYPALKAIILHGESARSDGTIYKRLRENLGKKDFLPMAIFLRNVADLFIDFLTMFQRSEPLLHVLYQEMVSLVKKIFGRFLRVEVYRDLTGEELKSLDVEHSANWKQVVEVGGDTEAAISEWTAEEKKLFRLGARSFYMKAASYLISKLPFDNVVLRDFKFLHPSVIQEEASVVALRNLAQQVPQVIAPTQVSALMDEFTLISTEALHCDPHERLDEVWQRIFSLKNEDGAPRYPLVGKLVKALLSLAHGNADVERGFSENRRMLLERSRLSIASVNGLRAIRSFAKRYGLDASRVQIKPELIKAVKSSYKCYQERLAAEDQPAAKKSK
;
A
#
# COMPACT_ATOMS: atom_id res chain seq x y z
N LEU A 1 -1.08 22.32 -2.88
CA LEU A 1 -0.19 21.44 -2.07
C LEU A 1 1.30 21.56 -2.45
N LEU A 2 1.72 21.06 -3.61
CA LEU A 2 3.15 21.04 -4.02
C LEU A 2 3.78 22.43 -4.04
N ASP A 3 3.09 23.38 -4.68
CA ASP A 3 3.54 24.77 -4.73
C ASP A 3 3.68 25.39 -3.35
N ALA A 4 2.70 25.17 -2.47
CA ALA A 4 2.74 25.68 -1.11
C ALA A 4 3.94 25.08 -0.35
N TYR A 5 4.12 23.76 -0.42
CA TYR A 5 5.28 23.10 0.18
C TYR A 5 6.62 23.70 -0.27
N HIS A 6 6.83 23.81 -1.58
CA HIS A 6 8.10 24.33 -2.13
C HIS A 6 8.28 25.83 -1.89
N PHE A 7 7.19 26.61 -1.87
CA PHE A 7 7.23 28.04 -1.62
C PHE A 7 7.79 28.35 -0.23
N PHE A 8 7.37 27.61 0.79
CA PHE A 8 7.82 27.80 2.17
C PHE A 8 9.12 27.06 2.47
N LYS A 9 9.27 25.80 2.06
CA LYS A 9 10.45 24.98 2.38
C LYS A 9 11.77 25.57 1.86
N ASN A 10 11.76 26.16 0.66
CA ASN A 10 12.98 26.62 0.01
C ASN A 10 13.43 28.03 0.48
N SER A 11 12.77 28.62 1.47
CA SER A 11 13.10 29.95 1.98
C SER A 11 12.96 30.01 3.49
N ALA A 12 14.08 30.21 4.19
CA ALA A 12 14.09 30.41 5.64
C ALA A 12 13.23 31.61 6.07
N VAL A 13 13.26 32.69 5.29
CA VAL A 13 12.44 33.89 5.52
C VAL A 13 10.96 33.54 5.46
N ARG A 14 10.48 32.91 4.38
CA ARG A 14 9.07 32.53 4.24
C ARG A 14 8.63 31.52 5.30
N SER A 15 9.50 30.58 5.66
CA SER A 15 9.25 29.65 6.76
C SER A 15 9.07 30.37 8.10
N ALA A 16 9.91 31.37 8.39
CA ALA A 16 9.75 32.21 9.59
C ALA A 16 8.47 33.05 9.54
N THR A 17 8.11 33.60 8.37
CA THR A 17 6.85 34.32 8.17
C THR A 17 5.64 33.42 8.42
N LEU A 18 5.67 32.18 7.94
CA LEU A 18 4.61 31.19 8.21
C LEU A 18 4.46 30.94 9.71
N LYS A 19 5.57 30.71 10.41
CA LYS A 19 5.58 30.50 11.87
C LYS A 19 5.00 31.69 12.63
N THR A 20 5.30 32.90 12.18
CA THR A 20 4.78 34.14 12.79
C THR A 20 3.27 34.24 12.61
N ASN A 21 2.76 34.00 11.39
CA ASN A 21 1.33 34.03 11.12
C ASN A 21 0.57 32.91 11.84
N GLN A 22 1.16 31.72 11.99
CA GLN A 22 0.60 30.64 12.80
C GLN A 22 0.34 31.11 14.23
N LYS A 23 1.34 31.73 14.87
CA LYS A 23 1.21 32.29 16.22
C LYS A 23 0.13 33.37 16.30
N CYS A 24 0.13 34.32 15.37
CA CYS A 24 -0.86 35.41 15.36
C CYS A 24 -2.30 34.89 15.21
N LEU A 25 -2.49 33.78 14.50
CA LEU A 25 -3.80 33.19 14.25
C LEU A 25 -4.17 32.06 15.22
N GLY A 26 -3.32 31.77 16.22
CA GLY A 26 -3.55 30.67 17.17
C GLY A 26 -3.54 29.27 16.53
N LEU A 27 -2.88 29.10 15.39
CA LEU A 27 -2.77 27.82 14.70
C LEU A 27 -1.60 26.98 15.26
N PRO A 28 -1.68 25.63 15.22
CA PRO A 28 -0.55 24.77 15.56
C PRO A 28 0.70 25.14 14.73
N GLU A 29 1.82 25.28 15.41
CA GLU A 29 3.10 25.53 14.74
C GLU A 29 3.52 24.31 13.93
N GLY A 30 3.93 24.52 12.68
CA GLY A 30 4.51 23.43 11.90
C GLY A 30 4.76 23.77 10.45
N VAL A 31 5.35 22.81 9.74
CA VAL A 31 5.68 22.94 8.32
C VAL A 31 4.62 22.27 7.46
N LEU A 32 4.48 22.74 6.22
CA LEU A 32 3.67 22.03 5.24
C LEU A 32 4.31 20.66 4.93
N LEU A 33 3.47 19.66 4.73
CA LEU A 33 3.92 18.31 4.40
C LEU A 33 4.08 18.14 2.88
N ARG A 34 5.08 17.35 2.51
CA ARG A 34 5.32 17.02 1.10
C ARG A 34 4.38 15.91 0.68
N HIS A 35 3.53 16.20 -0.31
CA HIS A 35 2.89 15.15 -1.09
C HIS A 35 3.82 14.67 -2.21
N VAL A 36 3.83 13.37 -2.49
CA VAL A 36 4.52 12.77 -3.64
C VAL A 36 3.50 12.01 -4.47
N SER A 37 3.40 12.31 -5.77
CA SER A 37 2.38 11.74 -6.66
C SER A 37 2.46 10.22 -6.78
N SER A 38 3.65 9.63 -6.68
CA SER A 38 3.84 8.18 -6.68
C SER A 38 3.48 7.50 -5.35
N ARG A 39 3.26 8.26 -4.28
CA ARG A 39 2.91 7.73 -2.94
C ARG A 39 1.65 8.40 -2.42
N TRP A 40 0.51 7.89 -2.87
CA TRP A 40 -0.79 8.48 -2.59
C TRP A 40 -1.13 8.57 -1.09
N LEU A 41 -0.59 7.67 -0.25
CA LEU A 41 -0.70 7.73 1.22
C LEU A 41 -0.15 9.03 1.84
N THR A 42 0.64 9.81 1.12
CA THR A 42 1.10 11.13 1.59
C THR A 42 0.07 12.25 1.36
N LEU A 43 -0.99 11.99 0.58
CA LEU A 43 -1.97 13.02 0.18
C LEU A 43 -2.84 13.45 1.35
N GLY A 44 -3.44 12.49 2.08
CA GLY A 44 -4.31 12.77 3.24
C GLY A 44 -3.64 13.69 4.27
N PRO A 45 -2.48 13.28 4.84
CA PRO A 45 -1.76 14.13 5.80
C PRO A 45 -1.35 15.50 5.22
N ALA A 46 -0.99 15.56 3.93
CA ALA A 46 -0.65 16.83 3.29
C ALA A 46 -1.87 17.75 3.10
N LEU A 47 -3.04 17.19 2.80
CA LEU A 47 -4.30 17.93 2.73
C LEU A 47 -4.73 18.42 4.11
N GLU A 48 -4.70 17.57 5.13
CA GLU A 48 -5.00 17.96 6.52
C GLU A 48 -4.15 19.14 6.96
N ARG A 49 -2.82 19.03 6.80
CA ARG A 49 -1.90 20.12 7.14
C ARG A 49 -2.18 21.38 6.31
N PHE A 50 -2.51 21.23 5.03
CA PHE A 50 -2.81 22.38 4.18
C PHE A 50 -4.10 23.08 4.58
N ILE A 51 -5.14 22.32 4.93
CA ILE A 51 -6.45 22.83 5.38
C ILE A 51 -6.29 23.53 6.74
N GLU A 52 -5.60 22.91 7.70
CA GLU A 52 -5.29 23.51 9.02
C GLU A 52 -4.57 24.85 8.87
N GLN A 53 -3.61 24.93 7.95
CA GLN A 53 -2.77 26.10 7.76
C GLN A 53 -3.35 27.11 6.76
N TYR A 54 -4.50 26.80 6.16
CA TYR A 54 -5.11 27.60 5.09
C TYR A 54 -5.28 29.09 5.46
N PRO A 55 -5.75 29.47 6.68
CA PRO A 55 -5.86 30.88 7.05
C PRO A 55 -4.53 31.64 7.02
N ALA A 56 -3.44 31.04 7.54
CA ALA A 56 -2.12 31.64 7.49
C ALA A 56 -1.57 31.73 6.06
N LEU A 57 -1.81 30.72 5.22
CA LEU A 57 -1.42 30.75 3.81
C LEU A 57 -2.14 31.88 3.07
N LYS A 58 -3.44 32.07 3.32
CA LYS A 58 -4.24 33.14 2.73
C LYS A 58 -3.74 34.52 3.17
N ALA A 59 -3.45 34.70 4.46
CA ALA A 59 -2.88 35.94 5.00
C ALA A 59 -1.56 36.31 4.30
N ILE A 60 -0.63 35.36 4.18
CA ILE A 60 0.69 35.60 3.60
C ILE A 60 0.63 35.87 2.10
N ILE A 61 -0.17 35.10 1.36
CA ILE A 61 -0.16 35.14 -0.11
C ILE A 61 -1.08 36.22 -0.69
N LEU A 62 -2.22 36.49 -0.04
CA LEU A 62 -3.17 37.49 -0.53
C LEU A 62 -2.96 38.87 0.09
N HIS A 63 -2.49 38.93 1.34
CA HIS A 63 -2.39 40.18 2.11
C HIS A 63 -0.95 40.52 2.53
N GLY A 64 0.02 39.64 2.30
CA GLY A 64 1.42 39.89 2.62
C GLY A 64 2.11 40.78 1.58
N GLU A 65 2.93 41.72 2.07
CA GLU A 65 3.86 42.51 1.26
C GLU A 65 5.08 41.64 0.87
N SER A 66 4.93 40.78 -0.13
CA SER A 66 6.07 39.99 -0.64
C SER A 66 6.82 40.77 -1.71
N ALA A 67 8.05 41.22 -1.40
CA ALA A 67 8.99 41.88 -2.32
C ALA A 67 9.44 41.03 -3.53
N ARG A 68 9.02 39.76 -3.63
CA ARG A 68 9.28 38.87 -4.77
C ARG A 68 8.00 38.22 -5.26
N SER A 69 7.06 39.06 -5.70
CA SER A 69 5.74 38.69 -6.23
C SER A 69 5.74 38.05 -7.62
N ASP A 70 6.90 37.95 -8.29
CA ASP A 70 6.96 37.57 -9.71
C ASP A 70 7.25 36.10 -10.01
N GLY A 71 7.50 35.28 -8.98
CA GLY A 71 7.71 33.85 -9.17
C GLY A 71 6.46 33.12 -9.65
N THR A 72 6.60 32.20 -10.62
CA THR A 72 5.49 31.38 -11.15
C THR A 72 4.71 30.63 -10.06
N ILE A 73 5.42 30.09 -9.06
CA ILE A 73 4.82 29.43 -7.89
C ILE A 73 3.92 30.40 -7.10
N TYR A 74 4.38 31.63 -6.87
CA TYR A 74 3.59 32.62 -6.14
C TYR A 74 2.33 33.02 -6.91
N LYS A 75 2.45 33.26 -8.22
CA LYS A 75 1.31 33.59 -9.08
C LYS A 75 0.24 32.50 -9.05
N ARG A 76 0.63 31.23 -9.19
CA ARG A 76 -0.31 30.08 -9.08
C ARG A 76 -0.94 29.95 -7.69
N LEU A 77 -0.17 30.18 -6.62
CA LEU A 77 -0.71 30.15 -5.26
C LEU A 77 -1.72 31.27 -5.04
N ARG A 78 -1.40 32.50 -5.47
CA ARG A 78 -2.28 33.66 -5.35
C ARG A 78 -3.57 33.48 -6.14
N GLU A 79 -3.47 32.98 -7.36
CA GLU A 79 -4.64 32.68 -8.20
C GLU A 79 -5.55 31.65 -7.52
N ASN A 80 -5.00 30.50 -7.09
CA ASN A 80 -5.81 29.43 -6.53
C ASN A 80 -6.35 29.75 -5.12
N LEU A 81 -5.57 30.40 -4.26
CA LEU A 81 -6.05 30.85 -2.93
C LEU A 81 -7.10 31.96 -3.03
N GLY A 82 -7.15 32.69 -4.14
CA GLY A 82 -8.18 33.68 -4.42
C GLY A 82 -9.53 33.07 -4.84
N LYS A 83 -9.56 31.80 -5.27
CA LYS A 83 -10.80 31.14 -5.70
C LYS A 83 -11.60 30.65 -4.49
N LYS A 84 -12.89 30.99 -4.46
CA LYS A 84 -13.85 30.62 -3.39
C LYS A 84 -14.00 29.09 -3.24
N ASP A 85 -13.84 28.34 -4.32
CA ASP A 85 -14.02 26.88 -4.37
C ASP A 85 -12.78 26.07 -3.96
N PHE A 86 -11.62 26.71 -3.81
CA PHE A 86 -10.37 26.00 -3.64
C PHE A 86 -10.25 25.30 -2.28
N LEU A 87 -10.73 25.93 -1.21
CA LEU A 87 -10.76 25.31 0.12
C LEU A 87 -11.78 24.16 0.19
N PRO A 88 -13.05 24.33 -0.24
CA PRO A 88 -13.99 23.21 -0.34
C PRO A 88 -13.48 22.05 -1.20
N MET A 89 -12.78 22.33 -2.30
CA MET A 89 -12.15 21.28 -3.11
C MET A 89 -11.05 20.52 -2.35
N ALA A 90 -10.23 21.21 -1.55
CA ALA A 90 -9.22 20.57 -0.71
C ALA A 90 -9.86 19.69 0.38
N ILE A 91 -10.93 20.16 1.01
CA ILE A 91 -11.70 19.40 2.02
C ILE A 91 -12.35 18.16 1.37
N PHE A 92 -12.96 18.32 0.19
CA PHE A 92 -13.49 17.20 -0.59
C PHE A 92 -12.41 16.16 -0.90
N LEU A 93 -11.25 16.58 -1.40
CA LEU A 93 -10.14 15.67 -1.70
C LEU A 93 -9.61 14.94 -0.46
N ARG A 94 -9.68 15.57 0.73
CA ARG A 94 -9.30 14.92 1.98
C ARG A 94 -10.25 13.76 2.28
N ASN A 95 -11.57 14.00 2.21
CA ASN A 95 -12.58 12.95 2.38
C ASN A 95 -12.46 11.82 1.34
N VAL A 96 -12.06 12.16 0.11
CA VAL A 96 -11.79 11.16 -0.94
C VAL A 96 -10.54 10.34 -0.62
N ALA A 97 -9.47 10.96 -0.11
CA ALA A 97 -8.22 10.26 0.20
C ALA A 97 -8.47 9.09 1.16
N ASP A 98 -9.36 9.26 2.13
CA ASP A 98 -9.73 8.26 3.12
C ASP A 98 -10.28 6.96 2.51
N LEU A 99 -10.94 7.05 1.35
CA LEU A 99 -11.43 5.87 0.62
C LEU A 99 -10.33 4.89 0.23
N PHE A 100 -9.11 5.41 0.03
CA PHE A 100 -7.97 4.64 -0.46
C PHE A 100 -7.02 4.22 0.67
N ILE A 101 -7.13 4.80 1.87
CA ILE A 101 -6.15 4.60 2.95
C ILE A 101 -6.08 3.13 3.36
N ASP A 102 -7.21 2.50 3.67
CA ASP A 102 -7.24 1.08 4.10
C ASP A 102 -6.60 0.17 3.04
N PHE A 103 -7.01 0.33 1.79
CA PHE A 103 -6.50 -0.46 0.67
C PHE A 103 -5.00 -0.25 0.45
N LEU A 104 -4.53 1.00 0.48
CA LEU A 104 -3.12 1.31 0.22
C LEU A 104 -2.21 0.91 1.38
N THR A 105 -2.68 1.02 2.63
CA THR A 105 -1.92 0.62 3.81
C THR A 105 -1.75 -0.90 3.91
N MET A 106 -2.67 -1.69 3.33
CA MET A 106 -2.50 -3.14 3.18
C MET A 106 -1.17 -3.50 2.51
N PHE A 107 -0.77 -2.78 1.46
CA PHE A 107 0.50 -3.00 0.74
C PHE A 107 1.74 -2.58 1.54
N GLN A 108 1.57 -1.94 2.70
CA GLN A 108 2.65 -1.59 3.63
C GLN A 108 2.82 -2.61 4.77
N ARG A 109 1.85 -3.51 4.97
CA ARG A 109 1.89 -4.53 6.02
C ARG A 109 2.89 -5.63 5.67
N SER A 110 3.45 -6.25 6.70
CA SER A 110 4.47 -7.31 6.58
C SER A 110 3.93 -8.73 6.68
N GLU A 111 2.72 -8.89 7.18
CA GLU A 111 2.05 -10.20 7.22
C GLU A 111 1.47 -10.54 5.83
N PRO A 112 1.25 -11.83 5.53
CA PRO A 112 0.74 -12.24 4.22
C PRO A 112 -0.76 -11.91 4.07
N LEU A 113 -1.10 -11.08 3.08
CA LEU A 113 -2.48 -10.57 2.87
C LEU A 113 -3.11 -10.96 1.52
N LEU A 114 -2.51 -11.89 0.78
CA LEU A 114 -3.02 -12.32 -0.53
C LEU A 114 -4.48 -12.84 -0.45
N HIS A 115 -4.81 -13.52 0.64
CA HIS A 115 -6.14 -14.08 0.90
C HIS A 115 -7.28 -13.05 0.95
N VAL A 116 -7.00 -11.79 1.29
CA VAL A 116 -8.02 -10.70 1.36
C VAL A 116 -7.89 -9.71 0.21
N LEU A 117 -6.76 -9.68 -0.50
CA LEU A 117 -6.45 -8.69 -1.54
C LEU A 117 -7.57 -8.56 -2.59
N TYR A 118 -8.10 -9.68 -3.10
CA TYR A 118 -9.17 -9.65 -4.08
C TYR A 118 -10.46 -9.02 -3.54
N GLN A 119 -10.84 -9.38 -2.31
CA GLN A 119 -12.02 -8.82 -1.67
C GLN A 119 -11.86 -7.33 -1.36
N GLU A 120 -10.66 -6.90 -0.96
CA GLU A 120 -10.35 -5.50 -0.71
C GLU A 120 -10.38 -4.65 -1.98
N MET A 121 -9.99 -5.21 -3.14
CA MET A 121 -10.18 -4.56 -4.45
C MET A 121 -11.66 -4.32 -4.76
N VAL A 122 -12.50 -5.34 -4.56
CA VAL A 122 -13.96 -5.24 -4.74
C VAL A 122 -14.56 -4.21 -3.78
N SER A 123 -14.16 -4.26 -2.51
CA SER A 123 -14.59 -3.32 -1.46
C SER A 123 -14.25 -1.88 -1.81
N LEU A 124 -13.03 -1.60 -2.26
CA LEU A 124 -12.61 -0.26 -2.69
C LEU A 124 -13.51 0.31 -3.79
N VAL A 125 -13.75 -0.46 -4.85
CA VAL A 125 -14.60 -0.01 -5.97
C VAL A 125 -16.04 0.21 -5.51
N LYS A 126 -16.60 -0.70 -4.70
CA LYS A 126 -17.95 -0.54 -4.14
C LYS A 126 -18.06 0.67 -3.20
N LYS A 127 -17.04 0.97 -2.39
CA LYS A 127 -16.98 2.20 -1.56
C LYS A 127 -17.05 3.46 -2.44
N ILE A 128 -16.37 3.48 -3.59
CA ILE A 128 -16.40 4.60 -4.53
C ILE A 128 -17.77 4.70 -5.22
N PHE A 129 -18.32 3.57 -5.70
CA PHE A 129 -19.68 3.53 -6.24
C PHE A 129 -20.70 4.08 -5.24
N GLY A 130 -20.58 3.72 -3.97
CA GLY A 130 -21.43 4.23 -2.90
C GLY A 130 -21.46 5.75 -2.75
N ARG A 131 -20.47 6.48 -3.30
CA ARG A 131 -20.49 7.96 -3.27
C ARG A 131 -21.40 8.57 -4.34
N PHE A 132 -21.68 7.88 -5.45
CA PHE A 132 -22.41 8.48 -6.58
C PHE A 132 -23.43 7.59 -7.29
N LEU A 133 -23.42 6.27 -7.08
CA LEU A 133 -24.36 5.29 -7.65
C LEU A 133 -25.35 4.77 -6.61
N ARG A 134 -26.56 4.43 -7.06
CA ARG A 134 -27.59 3.76 -6.28
C ARG A 134 -27.10 2.38 -5.82
N VAL A 135 -27.36 2.01 -4.56
CA VAL A 135 -26.80 0.79 -3.96
C VAL A 135 -27.32 -0.47 -4.65
N GLU A 136 -28.56 -0.42 -5.13
CA GLU A 136 -29.26 -1.51 -5.82
C GLU A 136 -28.54 -1.93 -7.11
N VAL A 137 -27.74 -1.03 -7.69
CA VAL A 137 -27.05 -1.26 -8.97
C VAL A 137 -25.80 -2.13 -8.80
N TYR A 138 -25.14 -2.09 -7.63
CA TYR A 138 -23.83 -2.73 -7.44
C TYR A 138 -23.72 -3.64 -6.22
N ARG A 139 -24.74 -3.71 -5.37
CA ARG A 139 -24.71 -4.46 -4.10
C ARG A 139 -24.23 -5.88 -4.29
N ASP A 140 -24.85 -6.60 -5.22
CA ASP A 140 -24.67 -8.04 -5.39
C ASP A 140 -23.65 -8.40 -6.47
N LEU A 141 -23.10 -7.40 -7.17
CA LEU A 141 -22.10 -7.62 -8.21
C LEU A 141 -20.81 -8.20 -7.62
N THR A 142 -20.32 -9.27 -8.25
CA THR A 142 -19.01 -9.86 -8.03
C THR A 142 -17.92 -9.06 -8.76
N GLY A 143 -16.64 -9.31 -8.45
CA GLY A 143 -15.54 -8.53 -9.02
C GLY A 143 -15.52 -8.49 -10.55
N GLU A 144 -15.77 -9.61 -11.22
CA GLU A 144 -15.82 -9.66 -12.69
C GLU A 144 -17.00 -8.85 -13.25
N GLU A 145 -18.16 -8.93 -12.60
CA GLU A 145 -19.37 -8.19 -12.98
C GLU A 145 -19.24 -6.68 -12.72
N LEU A 146 -18.33 -6.24 -11.83
CA LEU A 146 -18.02 -4.81 -11.69
C LEU A 146 -17.46 -4.22 -12.99
N LYS A 147 -16.83 -5.03 -13.86
CA LYS A 147 -16.26 -4.56 -15.14
C LYS A 147 -17.32 -4.20 -16.16
N SER A 148 -18.48 -4.84 -16.11
CA SER A 148 -19.57 -4.60 -17.06
C SER A 148 -20.50 -3.46 -16.63
N LEU A 149 -20.35 -2.94 -15.41
CA LEU A 149 -21.20 -1.87 -14.93
C LEU A 149 -20.88 -0.54 -15.63
N ASP A 150 -21.86 0.00 -16.36
CA ASP A 150 -21.80 1.36 -16.89
C ASP A 150 -22.07 2.38 -15.77
N VAL A 151 -20.98 3.00 -15.32
CA VAL A 151 -20.99 4.05 -14.28
C VAL A 151 -21.46 5.41 -14.83
N GLU A 152 -21.52 5.58 -16.15
CA GLU A 152 -21.96 6.81 -16.80
C GLU A 152 -23.46 6.82 -17.09
N HIS A 153 -24.12 5.68 -16.98
CA HIS A 153 -25.56 5.58 -17.15
C HIS A 153 -26.31 6.37 -16.07
N SER A 154 -26.95 7.47 -16.46
CA SER A 154 -27.54 8.43 -15.52
C SER A 154 -28.65 7.87 -14.66
N ALA A 155 -29.37 6.84 -15.13
CA ALA A 155 -30.37 6.16 -14.31
C ALA A 155 -29.75 5.46 -13.09
N ASN A 156 -28.46 5.11 -13.12
CA ASN A 156 -27.78 4.45 -12.01
C ASN A 156 -27.33 5.42 -10.91
N TRP A 157 -27.40 6.73 -11.16
CA TRP A 157 -26.85 7.74 -10.26
C TRP A 157 -27.73 8.01 -9.04
N LYS A 158 -27.08 8.31 -7.92
CA LYS A 158 -27.74 8.95 -6.78
C LYS A 158 -28.15 10.37 -7.16
N GLN A 159 -29.31 10.80 -6.64
CA GLN A 159 -29.78 12.18 -6.79
C GLN A 159 -28.74 13.17 -6.22
N VAL A 160 -28.30 12.92 -4.99
CA VAL A 160 -27.27 13.71 -4.31
C VAL A 160 -25.98 12.91 -4.21
N VAL A 161 -24.89 13.47 -4.72
CA VAL A 161 -23.56 12.89 -4.59
C VAL A 161 -23.00 13.18 -3.20
N GLU A 162 -22.33 12.19 -2.63
CA GLU A 162 -21.70 12.27 -1.31
C GLU A 162 -20.35 12.99 -1.40
N VAL A 163 -20.21 14.11 -0.68
CA VAL A 163 -19.02 14.97 -0.70
C VAL A 163 -18.35 15.12 0.68
N GLY A 164 -18.94 14.55 1.73
CA GLY A 164 -18.50 14.65 3.12
C GLY A 164 -19.09 15.85 3.86
N GLY A 165 -19.42 15.66 5.14
CA GLY A 165 -20.08 16.67 5.98
C GLY A 165 -19.30 17.99 6.09
N ASP A 166 -17.98 17.93 6.22
CA ASP A 166 -17.13 19.12 6.28
C ASP A 166 -17.14 19.91 4.96
N THR A 167 -17.24 19.21 3.83
CA THR A 167 -17.38 19.86 2.51
C THR A 167 -18.73 20.56 2.41
N GLU A 168 -19.81 19.91 2.88
CA GLU A 168 -21.16 20.50 2.91
C GLU A 168 -21.20 21.76 3.77
N ALA A 169 -20.55 21.73 4.94
CA ALA A 169 -20.41 22.90 5.80
C ALA A 169 -19.61 24.02 5.10
N ALA A 170 -18.54 23.67 4.38
CA ALA A 170 -17.71 24.66 3.67
C ALA A 170 -18.42 25.33 2.48
N ILE A 171 -19.50 24.72 1.97
CA ILE A 171 -20.31 25.27 0.87
C ILE A 171 -21.71 25.71 1.32
N SER A 172 -22.00 25.79 2.63
CA SER A 172 -23.35 26.08 3.15
C SER A 172 -23.93 27.38 2.60
N GLU A 173 -23.10 28.43 2.53
CA GLU A 173 -23.46 29.77 2.08
C GLU A 173 -23.43 29.96 0.55
N TRP A 174 -23.19 28.88 -0.21
CA TRP A 174 -23.16 28.95 -1.67
C TRP A 174 -24.57 28.94 -2.27
N THR A 175 -24.71 29.52 -3.47
CA THR A 175 -25.97 29.46 -4.22
C THR A 175 -26.30 28.04 -4.64
N ALA A 176 -27.56 27.79 -5.00
CA ALA A 176 -28.00 26.48 -5.48
C ALA A 176 -27.24 26.06 -6.75
N GLU A 177 -26.95 27.00 -7.66
CA GLU A 177 -26.17 26.76 -8.87
C GLU A 177 -24.71 26.40 -8.56
N GLU A 178 -24.06 27.12 -7.64
CA GLU A 178 -22.69 26.85 -7.22
C GLU A 178 -22.57 25.44 -6.60
N LYS A 179 -23.49 25.10 -5.70
CA LYS A 179 -23.56 23.76 -5.08
C LYS A 179 -23.79 22.67 -6.14
N LYS A 180 -24.68 22.91 -7.10
CA LYS A 180 -24.96 21.97 -8.20
C LYS A 180 -23.71 21.75 -9.06
N LEU A 181 -23.01 22.82 -9.44
CA LEU A 181 -21.79 22.74 -10.25
C LEU A 181 -20.69 21.96 -9.51
N PHE A 182 -20.50 22.20 -8.21
CA PHE A 182 -19.55 21.47 -7.39
C PHE A 182 -19.87 19.97 -7.34
N ARG A 183 -21.13 19.60 -7.11
CA ARG A 183 -21.57 18.20 -7.07
C ARG A 183 -21.41 17.50 -8.42
N LEU A 184 -21.61 18.20 -9.54
CA LEU A 184 -21.32 17.66 -10.88
C LEU A 184 -19.82 17.38 -11.03
N GLY A 185 -18.96 18.28 -10.57
CA GLY A 185 -17.51 18.06 -10.51
C GLY A 185 -17.13 16.85 -9.67
N ALA A 186 -17.69 16.72 -8.46
CA ALA A 186 -17.47 15.59 -7.57
C ALA A 186 -17.95 14.26 -8.19
N ARG A 187 -19.14 14.24 -8.84
CA ARG A 187 -19.62 13.06 -9.57
C ARG A 187 -18.66 12.67 -10.69
N SER A 188 -18.25 13.63 -11.51
CA SER A 188 -17.29 13.39 -12.60
C SER A 188 -15.95 12.84 -12.08
N PHE A 189 -15.49 13.34 -10.93
CA PHE A 189 -14.31 12.80 -10.26
C PHE A 189 -14.50 11.33 -9.88
N TYR A 190 -15.59 11.00 -9.19
CA TYR A 190 -15.85 9.61 -8.77
C TYR A 190 -16.02 8.66 -9.95
N MET A 191 -16.73 9.08 -11.01
CA MET A 191 -16.86 8.30 -12.24
C MET A 191 -15.49 8.00 -12.84
N LYS A 192 -14.64 9.02 -13.02
CA LYS A 192 -13.28 8.83 -13.55
C LYS A 192 -12.43 7.92 -12.66
N ALA A 193 -12.51 8.08 -11.34
CA ALA A 193 -11.81 7.23 -10.39
C ALA A 193 -12.28 5.77 -10.48
N ALA A 194 -13.59 5.55 -10.56
CA ALA A 194 -14.17 4.22 -10.65
C ALA A 194 -13.81 3.55 -11.98
N SER A 195 -13.99 4.22 -13.13
CA SER A 195 -13.59 3.70 -14.44
C SER A 195 -12.10 3.38 -14.50
N TYR A 196 -11.25 4.24 -13.90
CA TYR A 196 -9.82 3.97 -13.80
C TYR A 196 -9.56 2.67 -13.02
N LEU A 197 -10.14 2.51 -11.83
CA LEU A 197 -9.93 1.32 -11.00
C LEU A 197 -10.44 0.06 -11.69
N ILE A 198 -11.65 0.09 -12.25
CA ILE A 198 -12.23 -1.03 -13.00
C ILE A 198 -11.30 -1.47 -14.15
N SER A 199 -10.69 -0.51 -14.85
CA SER A 199 -9.76 -0.80 -15.95
C SER A 199 -8.37 -1.27 -15.52
N LYS A 200 -7.96 -1.03 -14.27
CA LYS A 200 -6.60 -1.30 -13.78
C LYS A 200 -6.51 -2.44 -12.78
N LEU A 201 -7.58 -2.71 -12.05
CA LEU A 201 -7.61 -3.80 -11.09
C LEU A 201 -7.89 -5.13 -11.83
N PRO A 202 -7.15 -6.20 -11.50
CA PRO A 202 -7.22 -7.48 -12.19
C PRO A 202 -8.41 -8.33 -11.71
N PHE A 203 -9.64 -7.86 -11.91
CA PHE A 203 -10.86 -8.56 -11.48
C PHE A 203 -11.10 -9.89 -12.22
N ASP A 204 -10.49 -10.07 -13.39
CA ASP A 204 -10.48 -11.31 -14.18
C ASP A 204 -9.40 -12.32 -13.73
N ASN A 205 -8.56 -11.96 -12.75
CA ASN A 205 -7.51 -12.83 -12.26
C ASN A 205 -8.06 -13.88 -11.28
N VAL A 206 -8.32 -15.06 -11.83
CA VAL A 206 -8.78 -16.24 -11.09
C VAL A 206 -7.84 -16.65 -9.96
N VAL A 207 -6.51 -16.58 -10.17
CA VAL A 207 -5.52 -16.92 -9.12
C VAL A 207 -5.67 -15.99 -7.92
N LEU A 208 -5.81 -14.67 -8.17
CA LEU A 208 -6.00 -13.70 -7.09
C LEU A 208 -7.29 -13.92 -6.32
N ARG A 209 -8.37 -14.25 -7.03
CA ARG A 209 -9.65 -14.61 -6.42
C ARG A 209 -9.54 -15.87 -5.57
N ASP A 210 -8.88 -16.89 -6.10
CA ASP A 210 -8.81 -18.21 -5.49
C ASP A 210 -7.95 -18.20 -4.21
N PHE A 211 -7.01 -17.25 -4.03
CA PHE A 211 -6.27 -17.08 -2.75
C PHE A 211 -7.17 -16.91 -1.52
N LYS A 212 -8.46 -16.55 -1.70
CA LYS A 212 -9.44 -16.48 -0.62
C LYS A 212 -9.50 -17.78 0.20
N PHE A 213 -9.23 -18.95 -0.40
CA PHE A 213 -9.25 -20.25 0.30
C PHE A 213 -8.31 -20.31 1.52
N LEU A 214 -7.25 -19.48 1.52
CA LEU A 214 -6.32 -19.38 2.64
C LEU A 214 -6.97 -18.77 3.88
N HIS A 215 -8.05 -18.00 3.71
CA HIS A 215 -8.71 -17.31 4.81
C HIS A 215 -9.39 -18.32 5.75
N PRO A 216 -9.11 -18.30 7.06
CA PRO A 216 -9.61 -19.32 7.98
C PRO A 216 -11.13 -19.47 8.01
N SER A 217 -11.85 -18.35 7.86
CA SER A 217 -13.32 -18.34 7.87
C SER A 217 -13.97 -19.08 6.70
N VAL A 218 -13.22 -19.41 5.64
CA VAL A 218 -13.78 -20.07 4.44
C VAL A 218 -13.19 -21.45 4.20
N ILE A 219 -12.30 -21.94 5.06
CA ILE A 219 -11.68 -23.28 4.91
C ILE A 219 -12.75 -24.38 4.83
N GLN A 220 -13.88 -24.19 5.49
CA GLN A 220 -15.00 -25.13 5.50
C GLN A 220 -15.94 -25.01 4.28
N GLU A 221 -15.78 -23.99 3.43
CA GLU A 221 -16.60 -23.82 2.23
C GLU A 221 -16.17 -24.78 1.12
N GLU A 222 -17.12 -25.43 0.45
CA GLU A 222 -16.84 -26.29 -0.72
C GLU A 222 -16.10 -25.53 -1.84
N ALA A 223 -16.40 -24.24 -2.01
CA ALA A 223 -15.74 -23.37 -2.97
C ALA A 223 -14.22 -23.26 -2.72
N SER A 224 -13.76 -23.38 -1.47
CA SER A 224 -12.34 -23.33 -1.11
C SER A 224 -11.57 -24.55 -1.61
N VAL A 225 -12.22 -25.71 -1.68
CA VAL A 225 -11.63 -26.93 -2.23
C VAL A 225 -11.37 -26.77 -3.74
N VAL A 226 -12.31 -26.14 -4.45
CA VAL A 226 -12.15 -25.82 -5.89
C VAL A 226 -11.02 -24.82 -6.11
N ALA A 227 -10.98 -23.75 -5.31
CA ALA A 227 -9.92 -22.74 -5.37
C ALA A 227 -8.52 -23.34 -5.09
N LEU A 228 -8.41 -24.21 -4.08
CA LEU A 228 -7.19 -24.95 -3.78
C LEU A 228 -6.72 -25.78 -4.98
N ARG A 229 -7.62 -26.55 -5.61
CA ARG A 229 -7.32 -27.36 -6.79
C ARG A 229 -6.78 -26.49 -7.93
N ASN A 230 -7.46 -25.40 -8.25
CA ASN A 230 -7.07 -24.49 -9.31
C ASN A 230 -5.67 -23.93 -9.06
N LEU A 231 -5.38 -23.47 -7.83
CA LEU A 231 -4.08 -22.93 -7.47
C LEU A 231 -2.98 -24.00 -7.52
N ALA A 232 -3.23 -25.20 -7.03
CA ALA A 232 -2.27 -26.30 -7.07
C ALA A 232 -1.84 -26.62 -8.51
N GLN A 233 -2.79 -26.59 -9.47
CA GLN A 233 -2.51 -26.81 -10.89
C GLN A 233 -1.64 -25.70 -11.52
N GLN A 234 -1.65 -24.49 -10.97
CA GLN A 234 -0.80 -23.38 -11.43
C GLN A 234 0.64 -23.46 -10.91
N VAL A 235 0.93 -24.34 -9.94
CA VAL A 235 2.27 -24.51 -9.35
C VAL A 235 2.75 -25.97 -9.36
N PRO A 236 2.88 -26.60 -10.54
CA PRO A 236 3.29 -28.00 -10.66
C PRO A 236 4.68 -28.30 -10.06
N GLN A 237 5.54 -27.27 -9.94
CA GLN A 237 6.83 -27.35 -9.28
C GLN A 237 6.73 -27.51 -7.74
N VAL A 238 5.60 -27.11 -7.15
CA VAL A 238 5.34 -27.26 -5.70
C VAL A 238 4.56 -28.54 -5.44
N ILE A 239 3.45 -28.76 -6.15
CA ILE A 239 2.61 -29.95 -6.03
C ILE A 239 2.52 -30.62 -7.40
N ALA A 240 2.97 -31.87 -7.49
CA ALA A 240 2.90 -32.59 -8.77
C ALA A 240 1.42 -32.84 -9.14
N PRO A 241 1.06 -32.86 -10.44
CA PRO A 241 -0.32 -33.11 -10.88
C PRO A 241 -0.92 -34.41 -10.30
N THR A 242 -0.10 -35.44 -10.10
CA THR A 242 -0.50 -36.73 -9.50
C THR A 242 -0.85 -36.63 -8.02
N GLN A 243 -0.42 -35.57 -7.32
CA GLN A 243 -0.65 -35.36 -5.89
C GLN A 243 -1.87 -34.46 -5.60
N VAL A 244 -2.50 -33.89 -6.63
CA VAL A 244 -3.60 -32.91 -6.46
C VAL A 244 -4.81 -33.55 -5.77
N SER A 245 -5.18 -34.79 -6.09
CA SER A 245 -6.29 -35.46 -5.41
C SER A 245 -5.99 -35.68 -3.93
N ALA A 246 -4.80 -36.19 -3.60
CA ALA A 246 -4.38 -36.39 -2.20
C ALA A 246 -4.30 -35.06 -1.42
N LEU A 247 -3.86 -33.98 -2.07
CA LEU A 247 -3.88 -32.63 -1.49
C LEU A 247 -5.31 -32.18 -1.13
N MET A 248 -6.28 -32.47 -2.00
CA MET A 248 -7.68 -32.15 -1.74
C MET A 248 -8.25 -32.98 -0.58
N ASP A 249 -7.88 -34.26 -0.49
CA ASP A 249 -8.28 -35.13 0.62
C ASP A 249 -7.73 -34.58 1.94
N GLU A 250 -6.44 -34.20 1.99
CA GLU A 250 -5.85 -33.53 3.16
C GLU A 250 -6.61 -32.25 3.54
N PHE A 251 -6.93 -31.39 2.57
CA PHE A 251 -7.63 -30.13 2.84
C PHE A 251 -9.07 -30.36 3.32
N THR A 252 -9.75 -31.36 2.77
CA THR A 252 -11.09 -31.76 3.23
C THR A 252 -11.06 -32.29 4.66
N LEU A 253 -9.98 -32.96 5.06
CA LEU A 253 -9.79 -33.38 6.45
C LEU A 253 -9.45 -32.21 7.40
N ILE A 254 -8.96 -31.07 6.90
CA ILE A 254 -8.74 -29.88 7.75
C ILE A 254 -10.08 -29.25 8.12
N SER A 255 -11.09 -29.29 7.24
CA SER A 255 -12.40 -28.67 7.51
C SER A 255 -13.15 -29.33 8.68
N THR A 256 -12.80 -30.57 9.01
CA THR A 256 -13.34 -31.30 10.16
C THR A 256 -12.61 -31.00 11.48
N GLU A 257 -11.48 -30.28 11.43
CA GLU A 257 -10.75 -29.85 12.61
C GLU A 257 -11.46 -28.67 13.30
N ALA A 258 -11.46 -28.66 14.63
CA ALA A 258 -11.97 -27.53 15.41
C ALA A 258 -10.95 -26.37 15.41
N LEU A 259 -10.91 -25.62 14.31
CA LEU A 259 -10.03 -24.46 14.16
C LEU A 259 -10.60 -23.24 14.88
N HIS A 260 -10.06 -22.89 16.05
CA HIS A 260 -10.35 -21.60 16.67
C HIS A 260 -9.53 -20.51 15.97
N CYS A 261 -10.21 -19.55 15.33
CA CYS A 261 -9.59 -18.45 14.62
C CYS A 261 -10.03 -17.12 15.24
N ASP A 262 -9.08 -16.35 15.74
CA ASP A 262 -9.33 -14.97 16.16
C ASP A 262 -9.29 -14.07 14.90
N PRO A 263 -10.29 -13.20 14.68
CA PRO A 263 -10.29 -12.22 13.59
C PRO A 263 -9.04 -11.33 13.50
N HIS A 264 -8.29 -11.17 14.58
CA HIS A 264 -7.08 -10.35 14.65
C HIS A 264 -5.77 -11.15 14.59
N GLU A 265 -5.83 -12.48 14.50
CA GLU A 265 -4.65 -13.33 14.39
C GLU A 265 -4.02 -13.21 13.00
N ARG A 266 -2.68 -13.29 12.94
CA ARG A 266 -2.01 -13.28 11.65
C ARG A 266 -2.23 -14.59 10.91
N LEU A 267 -2.45 -14.50 9.60
CA LEU A 267 -2.70 -15.66 8.75
C LEU A 267 -1.61 -16.74 8.87
N ASP A 268 -0.33 -16.34 8.89
CA ASP A 268 0.79 -17.27 9.00
C ASP A 268 0.85 -17.99 10.36
N GLU A 269 0.34 -17.39 11.43
CA GLU A 269 0.25 -18.01 12.75
C GLU A 269 -0.86 -19.07 12.80
N VAL A 270 -2.02 -18.79 12.18
CA VAL A 270 -3.12 -19.76 12.05
C VAL A 270 -2.64 -21.00 11.28
N TRP A 271 -2.01 -20.79 10.13
CA TRP A 271 -1.48 -21.89 9.32
C TRP A 271 -0.34 -22.63 10.01
N GLN A 272 0.49 -21.94 10.80
CA GLN A 272 1.52 -22.60 11.60
C GLN A 272 0.95 -23.58 12.62
N ARG A 273 -0.23 -23.32 13.20
CA ARG A 273 -0.92 -24.27 14.09
C ARG A 273 -1.33 -25.53 13.33
N ILE A 274 -1.90 -25.38 12.13
CA ILE A 274 -2.26 -26.50 11.25
C ILE A 274 -1.02 -27.31 10.85
N PHE A 275 0.09 -26.64 10.51
CA PHE A 275 1.35 -27.32 10.15
C PHE A 275 1.99 -28.07 11.32
N SER A 276 1.64 -27.71 12.55
CA SER A 276 2.20 -28.33 13.76
C SER A 276 1.43 -29.59 14.17
N LEU A 277 0.27 -29.86 13.57
CA LEU A 277 -0.49 -31.09 13.79
C LEU A 277 0.30 -32.30 13.28
N LYS A 278 0.36 -33.33 14.12
CA LYS A 278 1.07 -34.58 13.84
C LYS A 278 0.14 -35.76 14.01
N ASN A 279 0.42 -36.81 13.26
CA ASN A 279 -0.17 -38.12 13.46
C ASN A 279 0.47 -38.78 14.70
N GLU A 280 -0.07 -39.93 15.12
CA GLU A 280 0.42 -40.69 16.28
C GLU A 280 1.88 -41.16 16.11
N ASP A 281 2.32 -41.36 14.86
CA ASP A 281 3.69 -41.70 14.49
C ASP A 281 4.67 -40.50 14.51
N GLY A 282 4.17 -39.30 14.82
CA GLY A 282 4.94 -38.06 14.84
C GLY A 282 5.18 -37.42 13.47
N ALA A 283 4.68 -38.02 12.38
CA ALA A 283 4.72 -37.44 11.04
C ALA A 283 3.77 -36.24 10.91
N PRO A 284 4.05 -35.26 10.04
CA PRO A 284 3.14 -34.14 9.80
C PRO A 284 1.80 -34.65 9.27
N ARG A 285 0.69 -34.16 9.84
CA ARG A 285 -0.66 -34.62 9.49
C ARG A 285 -1.11 -34.19 8.09
N TYR A 286 -0.70 -33.00 7.64
CA TYR A 286 -1.08 -32.41 6.35
C TYR A 286 0.16 -31.96 5.55
N PRO A 287 1.00 -32.89 5.05
CA PRO A 287 2.25 -32.55 4.39
C PRO A 287 2.08 -31.82 3.05
N LEU A 288 1.09 -32.19 2.22
CA LEU A 288 0.88 -31.56 0.91
C LEU A 288 0.28 -30.16 1.06
N VAL A 289 -0.73 -30.00 1.92
CA VAL A 289 -1.30 -28.68 2.23
C VAL A 289 -0.21 -27.78 2.83
N GLY A 290 0.57 -28.31 3.77
CA GLY A 290 1.69 -27.60 4.37
C GLY A 290 2.71 -27.12 3.33
N LYS A 291 3.03 -27.95 2.34
CA LYS A 291 3.96 -27.59 1.25
C LYS A 291 3.38 -26.49 0.36
N LEU A 292 2.13 -26.63 -0.08
CA LEU A 292 1.48 -25.65 -0.95
C LEU A 292 1.31 -24.30 -0.26
N VAL A 293 0.69 -24.28 0.93
CA VAL A 293 0.39 -23.03 1.63
C VAL A 293 1.66 -22.27 1.98
N LYS A 294 2.73 -22.93 2.43
CA LYS A 294 4.03 -22.27 2.67
C LYS A 294 4.58 -21.60 1.41
N ALA A 295 4.45 -22.23 0.24
CA ALA A 295 4.87 -21.63 -1.01
C ALA A 295 4.00 -20.41 -1.36
N LEU A 296 2.68 -20.50 -1.18
CA LEU A 296 1.77 -19.38 -1.45
C LEU A 296 1.97 -18.20 -0.50
N LEU A 297 2.17 -18.44 0.80
CA LEU A 297 2.44 -17.40 1.80
C LEU A 297 3.81 -16.73 1.63
N SER A 298 4.70 -17.29 0.81
CA SER A 298 5.98 -16.67 0.46
C SER A 298 5.87 -15.61 -0.64
N LEU A 299 4.72 -15.55 -1.33
CA LEU A 299 4.44 -14.55 -2.35
C LEU A 299 4.14 -13.19 -1.70
N ALA A 300 4.78 -12.14 -2.19
CA ALA A 300 4.54 -10.80 -1.70
C ALA A 300 3.20 -10.25 -2.22
N HIS A 301 2.37 -9.71 -1.33
CA HIS A 301 1.14 -8.99 -1.71
C HIS A 301 1.38 -7.53 -2.06
N GLY A 302 2.55 -6.97 -1.75
CA GLY A 302 2.87 -5.57 -1.95
C GLY A 302 4.37 -5.26 -1.93
N ASN A 303 4.68 -3.96 -2.04
CA ASN A 303 6.06 -3.49 -2.17
C ASN A 303 6.73 -3.13 -0.83
N ALA A 304 6.06 -3.34 0.31
CA ALA A 304 6.55 -2.99 1.64
C ALA A 304 7.98 -3.48 1.91
N ASP A 305 8.27 -4.73 1.58
CA ASP A 305 9.59 -5.34 1.82
C ASP A 305 10.69 -4.65 1.03
N VAL A 306 10.39 -4.31 -0.22
CA VAL A 306 11.30 -3.60 -1.11
C VAL A 306 11.52 -2.16 -0.60
N GLU A 307 10.47 -1.44 -0.25
CA GLU A 307 10.55 -0.06 0.28
C GLU A 307 11.29 0.02 1.62
N ARG A 308 11.05 -0.94 2.53
CA ARG A 308 11.82 -1.07 3.77
C ARG A 308 13.28 -1.32 3.45
N GLY A 309 13.57 -2.18 2.48
CA GLY A 309 14.91 -2.41 1.96
C GLY A 309 15.58 -1.13 1.44
N PHE A 310 14.88 -0.29 0.68
CA PHE A 310 15.43 0.99 0.21
C PHE A 310 15.72 1.96 1.35
N SER A 311 14.86 2.00 2.37
CA SER A 311 15.08 2.82 3.56
C SER A 311 16.33 2.38 4.33
N GLU A 312 16.56 1.08 4.44
CA GLU A 312 17.78 0.53 5.03
C GLU A 312 19.01 0.87 4.20
N ASN A 313 18.95 0.70 2.89
CA ASN A 313 20.03 1.06 1.98
C ASN A 313 20.38 2.55 2.10
N ARG A 314 19.37 3.42 2.13
CA ARG A 314 19.57 4.86 2.27
C ARG A 314 20.33 5.18 3.56
N ARG A 315 19.95 4.55 4.68
CA ARG A 315 20.67 4.72 5.96
C ARG A 315 22.13 4.26 5.88
N MET A 316 22.40 3.16 5.18
CA MET A 316 23.77 2.67 4.99
C MET A 316 24.62 3.59 4.10
N LEU A 317 23.99 4.27 3.13
CA LEU A 317 24.67 5.06 2.11
C LEU A 317 24.80 6.55 2.45
N LEU A 318 24.06 7.08 3.44
CA LEU A 318 24.02 8.52 3.79
C LEU A 318 25.40 9.16 3.96
N GLU A 319 26.38 8.41 4.46
CA GLU A 319 27.77 8.87 4.67
C GLU A 319 28.79 8.02 3.91
N ARG A 320 28.32 7.07 3.08
CA ARG A 320 29.14 6.02 2.46
C ARG A 320 28.75 5.79 0.99
N SER A 321 28.68 6.87 0.22
CA SER A 321 28.26 6.85 -1.19
C SER A 321 29.15 6.03 -2.13
N ARG A 322 30.35 5.62 -1.69
CA ARG A 322 31.32 4.81 -2.47
C ARG A 322 31.27 3.30 -2.17
N LEU A 323 30.28 2.80 -1.41
CA LEU A 323 30.16 1.36 -1.18
C LEU A 323 29.82 0.62 -2.49
N SER A 324 30.59 -0.42 -2.79
CA SER A 324 30.28 -1.31 -3.91
C SER A 324 28.98 -2.08 -3.66
N ILE A 325 28.32 -2.53 -4.74
CA ILE A 325 27.10 -3.35 -4.66
C ILE A 325 27.35 -4.60 -3.79
N ALA A 326 28.51 -5.24 -3.94
CA ALA A 326 28.90 -6.40 -3.12
C ALA A 326 28.95 -6.05 -1.62
N SER A 327 29.46 -4.87 -1.26
CA SER A 327 29.51 -4.40 0.12
C SER A 327 28.11 -4.11 0.67
N VAL A 328 27.25 -3.47 -0.12
CA VAL A 328 25.85 -3.24 0.25
C VAL A 328 25.13 -4.57 0.46
N ASN A 329 25.28 -5.54 -0.44
CA ASN A 329 24.69 -6.87 -0.31
C ASN A 329 25.19 -7.61 0.94
N GLY A 330 26.49 -7.55 1.24
CA GLY A 330 27.07 -8.12 2.45
C GLY A 330 26.49 -7.50 3.73
N LEU A 331 26.42 -6.17 3.80
CA LEU A 331 25.82 -5.46 4.93
C LEU A 331 24.33 -5.78 5.10
N ARG A 332 23.59 -5.91 3.99
CA ARG A 332 22.19 -6.33 4.02
C ARG A 332 22.03 -7.76 4.53
N ALA A 333 22.88 -8.69 4.08
CA ALA A 333 22.85 -10.08 4.54
C ALA A 333 23.09 -10.17 6.05
N ILE A 334 24.11 -9.46 6.55
CA ILE A 334 24.40 -9.39 7.99
C ILE A 334 23.22 -8.80 8.76
N ARG A 335 22.67 -7.67 8.31
CA ARG A 335 21.54 -7.01 8.98
C ARG A 335 20.28 -7.89 8.99
N SER A 336 19.99 -8.56 7.88
CA SER A 336 18.85 -9.49 7.77
C SER A 336 19.01 -10.68 8.70
N PHE A 337 20.22 -11.26 8.77
CA PHE A 337 20.54 -12.34 9.70
C PHE A 337 20.41 -11.88 11.16
N ALA A 338 20.96 -10.72 11.51
CA ALA A 338 20.89 -10.16 12.86
C ALA A 338 19.44 -9.87 13.32
N LYS A 339 18.54 -9.47 12.40
CA LYS A 339 17.12 -9.27 12.72
C LYS A 339 16.45 -10.53 13.27
N ARG A 340 16.86 -11.73 12.84
CA ARG A 340 16.34 -13.01 13.36
C ARG A 340 16.61 -13.20 14.86
N TYR A 341 17.62 -12.50 15.36
CA TYR A 341 18.03 -12.50 16.77
C TYR A 341 17.69 -11.17 17.46
N GLY A 342 16.72 -10.40 16.93
CA GLY A 342 16.31 -9.12 17.52
C GLY A 342 17.36 -8.01 17.43
N LEU A 343 18.31 -8.11 16.49
CA LEU A 343 19.49 -7.24 16.38
C LEU A 343 20.42 -7.31 17.62
N ASP A 344 20.28 -8.35 18.44
CA ASP A 344 21.11 -8.61 19.60
C ASP A 344 22.20 -9.61 19.22
N ALA A 345 23.44 -9.13 19.15
CA ALA A 345 24.59 -9.95 18.78
C ALA A 345 24.87 -11.07 19.80
N SER A 346 24.47 -10.89 21.08
CA SER A 346 24.69 -11.91 22.13
C SER A 346 23.86 -13.17 21.92
N ARG A 347 22.72 -13.06 21.22
CA ARG A 347 21.82 -14.17 20.91
C ARG A 347 22.23 -14.96 19.68
N VAL A 348 23.20 -14.47 18.92
CA VAL A 348 23.67 -15.12 17.70
C VAL A 348 24.49 -16.36 18.07
N GLN A 349 23.97 -17.52 17.72
CA GLN A 349 24.70 -18.78 17.92
C GLN A 349 25.85 -18.89 16.91
N ILE A 350 27.08 -18.92 17.42
CA ILE A 350 28.29 -19.07 16.61
C ILE A 350 28.48 -20.55 16.27
N LYS A 351 27.95 -20.96 15.12
CA LYS A 351 28.12 -22.32 14.60
C LYS A 351 29.54 -22.55 14.03
N PRO A 352 30.07 -23.78 14.02
CA PRO A 352 31.37 -24.09 13.42
C PRO A 352 31.50 -23.65 11.95
N GLU A 353 30.40 -23.70 11.20
CA GLU A 353 30.32 -23.23 9.81
C GLU A 353 30.61 -21.73 9.69
N LEU A 354 30.08 -20.93 10.63
CA LEU A 354 30.30 -19.48 10.67
C LEU A 354 31.77 -19.18 10.97
N ILE A 355 32.37 -19.90 11.92
CA ILE A 355 33.81 -19.77 12.24
C ILE A 355 34.66 -20.11 11.01
N LYS A 356 34.34 -21.19 10.30
CA LYS A 356 35.03 -21.58 9.07
C LYS A 356 34.90 -20.50 7.99
N ALA A 357 33.69 -19.96 7.79
CA ALA A 357 33.43 -18.90 6.81
C ALA A 357 34.21 -17.61 7.11
N VAL A 358 34.30 -17.23 8.40
CA VAL A 358 35.11 -16.07 8.83
C VAL A 358 36.59 -16.32 8.58
N LYS A 359 37.11 -17.51 8.93
CA LYS A 359 38.52 -17.86 8.65
C LYS A 359 38.86 -17.82 7.15
N SER A 360 37.94 -18.20 6.27
CA SER A 360 38.13 -18.15 4.81
C SER A 360 37.82 -16.79 4.16
N SER A 361 37.28 -15.81 4.91
CA SER A 361 36.76 -14.55 4.36
C SER A 361 37.80 -13.74 3.59
N TYR A 362 39.04 -13.67 4.08
CA TYR A 362 40.13 -12.97 3.40
C TYR A 362 40.46 -13.61 2.06
N LYS A 363 40.51 -14.95 2.02
CA LYS A 363 40.74 -15.70 0.78
C LYS A 363 39.63 -15.42 -0.24
N CYS A 364 38.36 -15.50 0.17
CA CYS A 364 37.23 -15.19 -0.71
C CYS A 364 37.23 -13.73 -1.20
N TYR A 365 37.69 -12.78 -0.36
CA TYR A 365 37.83 -11.38 -0.76
C TYR A 365 38.90 -11.21 -1.86
N GLN A 366 40.06 -11.84 -1.70
CA GLN A 366 41.14 -11.82 -2.70
C GLN A 366 40.72 -12.48 -4.01
N GLU A 367 40.03 -13.63 -3.95
CA GLU A 367 39.47 -14.30 -5.14
C GLU A 367 38.48 -13.41 -5.89
N ARG A 368 37.64 -12.66 -5.17
CA ARG A 368 36.72 -11.70 -5.79
C ARG A 368 37.44 -10.56 -6.49
N LEU A 369 38.43 -9.94 -5.84
CA LEU A 369 39.22 -8.86 -6.45
C LEU A 369 39.92 -9.35 -7.72
N ALA A 370 40.53 -10.53 -7.66
CA ALA A 370 41.18 -11.14 -8.83
C ALA A 370 40.19 -11.42 -9.98
N ALA A 371 38.94 -11.75 -9.68
CA ALA A 371 37.89 -11.93 -10.69
C ALA A 371 37.35 -10.60 -11.25
N GLU A 372 37.31 -9.55 -10.44
CA GLU A 372 36.91 -8.19 -10.85
C GLU A 372 38.00 -7.48 -11.68
N ASP A 373 39.28 -7.78 -11.44
CA ASP A 373 40.43 -7.25 -12.18
C ASP A 373 40.67 -7.95 -13.54
N GLN A 374 40.03 -9.10 -13.79
CA GLN A 374 40.04 -9.69 -15.14
C GLN A 374 39.24 -8.78 -16.09
N PRO A 375 39.87 -8.20 -17.13
CA PRO A 375 39.20 -7.22 -17.97
C PRO A 375 37.98 -7.85 -18.65
N ALA A 376 36.98 -7.00 -18.93
CA ALA A 376 35.80 -7.25 -19.76
C ALA A 376 36.13 -7.59 -21.24
N ALA A 377 37.23 -8.31 -21.50
CA ALA A 377 37.78 -8.66 -22.81
C ALA A 377 37.08 -9.87 -23.48
N LYS A 378 35.93 -10.32 -22.97
CA LYS A 378 35.14 -11.43 -23.58
C LYS A 378 33.66 -11.10 -23.79
N LYS A 379 33.32 -9.83 -24.02
CA LYS A 379 32.00 -9.43 -24.56
C LYS A 379 32.14 -8.55 -25.80
N SER A 380 32.85 -9.06 -26.79
CA SER A 380 32.72 -8.64 -28.19
C SER A 380 33.21 -9.80 -29.05
N LYS A 381 32.26 -10.60 -29.52
CA LYS A 381 32.23 -11.27 -30.82
C LYS A 381 30.83 -11.81 -31.05
#